data_AF-A0A4U0GBF5-F1
#
_entry.id   AF-A0A4U0GBF5-F1
#
_cell.length_a   1.000
_cell.length_b   1.000
_cell.length_c   1.000
_cell.angle_alpha   90.00
_cell.angle_beta   90.00
_cell.angle_gamma   90.00
#
_symmetry.space_group_name_H-M   'P 1'
#
loop_
_entity.id
_entity.type
_entity.pdbx_description
1 polymer ?
#
loop_
_entity_poly.entity_id
_entity_poly.type
_entity_poly.pdbx_seq_one_letter_code
_entity_poly.pdbx_strand_id
1 'polypeptide(L)'
;MKAAMQEYIDAFNRVDVDGIVNLYADDATVEDPVGSPPKVGKAAIAEFYQMAIKTGAKLSLAAPIRGSHGNSAAMAFDVQLNMPEGSAVIRVIDVMTFNEAGKFSSMRAYWGQGDMELLGTKK
;
A
#
# COMPACT_ATOMS: atom_id res chain seq x y z
N MET A 1 -7.80 2.20 -13.42
CA MET A 1 -7.43 2.78 -12.11
C MET A 1 -8.05 2.02 -10.93
N LYS A 2 -9.36 2.14 -10.65
CA LYS A 2 -9.97 1.52 -9.45
C LYS A 2 -9.77 0.00 -9.33
N ALA A 3 -9.86 -0.73 -10.44
CA ALA A 3 -9.62 -2.18 -10.45
C ALA A 3 -8.17 -2.54 -10.08
N ALA A 4 -7.18 -1.80 -10.57
CA ALA A 4 -5.77 -2.01 -10.20
C ALA A 4 -5.52 -1.68 -8.72
N MET A 5 -6.17 -0.65 -8.19
CA MET A 5 -6.12 -0.30 -6.76
C MET A 5 -6.76 -1.39 -5.88
N GLN A 6 -7.84 -2.02 -6.33
CA GLN A 6 -8.44 -3.16 -5.64
C GLN A 6 -7.52 -4.38 -5.71
N GLU A 7 -6.95 -4.67 -6.88
CA GLU A 7 -6.00 -5.78 -7.06
C GLU A 7 -4.76 -5.62 -6.17
N TYR A 8 -4.30 -4.38 -5.93
CA TYR A 8 -3.25 -4.12 -4.96
C TYR A 8 -3.60 -4.65 -3.55
N ILE A 9 -4.79 -4.31 -3.05
CA ILE A 9 -5.29 -4.78 -1.75
C ILE A 9 -5.41 -6.30 -1.74
N ASP A 10 -5.98 -6.87 -2.81
CA ASP A 10 -6.26 -8.29 -2.90
C ASP A 10 -4.97 -9.11 -3.01
N ALA A 11 -4.03 -8.71 -3.86
CA ALA A 11 -2.73 -9.36 -4.03
C ALA A 11 -1.91 -9.31 -2.73
N PHE A 12 -1.90 -8.17 -2.02
CA PHE A 12 -1.28 -8.07 -0.71
C PHE A 12 -1.87 -9.07 0.28
N ASN A 13 -3.20 -9.13 0.36
CA ASN A 13 -3.87 -10.06 1.26
C ASN A 13 -3.71 -11.53 0.88
N ARG A 14 -3.49 -11.84 -0.41
CA ARG A 14 -3.16 -13.17 -0.93
C ARG A 14 -1.67 -13.52 -0.83
N VAL A 15 -0.81 -12.64 -0.29
CA VAL A 15 0.64 -12.88 -0.17
C VAL A 15 1.31 -13.00 -1.56
N ASP A 16 0.77 -12.28 -2.55
CA ASP A 16 1.17 -12.35 -3.96
C ASP A 16 2.07 -11.15 -4.33
N VAL A 17 3.36 -11.26 -4.00
CA VAL A 17 4.36 -10.22 -4.29
C VAL A 17 4.42 -9.93 -5.80
N ASP A 18 4.44 -10.97 -6.63
CA ASP A 18 4.56 -10.82 -8.08
C ASP A 18 3.32 -10.13 -8.65
N GLY A 19 2.13 -10.46 -8.16
CA GLY A 19 0.88 -9.77 -8.48
C GLY A 19 0.95 -8.28 -8.19
N ILE A 20 1.44 -7.89 -7.00
CA ILE A 20 1.62 -6.48 -6.62
C ILE A 20 2.64 -5.80 -7.53
N VAL A 21 3.84 -6.38 -7.66
CA VAL A 21 4.95 -5.79 -8.42
C VAL A 21 4.57 -5.63 -9.90
N ASN A 22 3.76 -6.53 -10.44
CA ASN A 22 3.23 -6.43 -11.79
C ASN A 22 2.28 -5.25 -12.01
N LEU A 23 1.74 -4.62 -10.96
CA LEU A 23 0.94 -3.40 -11.08
C LEU A 23 1.81 -2.16 -11.36
N TYR A 24 3.11 -2.21 -11.04
CA TYR A 24 4.03 -1.07 -11.17
C TYR A 24 4.69 -1.01 -12.55
N ALA A 25 4.96 0.22 -12.99
CA ALA A 25 5.88 0.50 -14.10
C ALA A 25 7.32 0.16 -13.69
N ASP A 26 8.20 -0.08 -14.67
CA ASP A 26 9.57 -0.52 -14.39
C ASP A 26 10.41 0.55 -13.66
N ASP A 27 10.10 1.83 -13.92
CA ASP A 27 10.70 3.03 -13.34
C ASP A 27 9.87 3.66 -12.21
N ALA A 28 8.84 2.94 -11.72
CA ALA A 28 7.92 3.48 -10.73
C ALA A 28 8.60 3.84 -9.40
N THR A 29 7.92 4.67 -8.61
CA THR A 29 8.36 5.04 -7.26
C THR A 29 7.35 4.66 -6.19
N VAL A 30 7.84 4.28 -5.01
CA VAL A 30 7.03 4.07 -3.79
C VAL A 30 7.59 4.91 -2.66
N GLU A 31 6.79 5.82 -2.14
CA GLU A 31 7.10 6.66 -0.98
C GLU A 31 6.20 6.25 0.19
N ASP A 32 6.75 5.50 1.14
CA ASP A 32 5.98 4.92 2.25
C ASP A 32 6.81 4.93 3.55
N PRO A 33 6.46 5.81 4.52
CA PRO A 33 5.46 6.89 4.41
C PRO A 33 5.96 8.07 3.56
N VAL A 34 5.04 8.97 3.17
CA VAL A 34 5.39 10.27 2.57
C VAL A 34 6.34 11.06 3.49
N GLY A 35 7.42 11.59 2.91
CA GLY A 35 8.54 12.22 3.61
C GLY A 35 9.75 11.29 3.80
N SER A 36 9.62 10.00 3.49
CA SER A 36 10.73 9.05 3.48
C SER A 36 11.46 9.01 2.12
N PRO A 37 12.72 8.54 2.07
CA PRO A 37 13.39 8.27 0.80
C PRO A 37 12.57 7.29 -0.06
N PRO A 38 12.28 7.62 -1.33
CA PRO A 38 11.48 6.76 -2.18
C PRO A 38 12.24 5.50 -2.58
N LYS A 39 11.52 4.37 -2.67
CA LYS A 39 11.99 3.18 -3.39
C LYS A 39 11.82 3.45 -4.88
N VAL A 40 12.90 3.33 -5.65
CA VAL A 40 12.91 3.68 -7.08
C VAL A 40 13.18 2.44 -7.92
N GLY A 41 12.28 2.21 -8.87
CA GLY A 41 12.36 1.08 -9.80
C GLY A 41 11.82 -0.22 -9.22
N LYS A 42 11.42 -1.10 -10.12
CA LYS A 42 10.68 -2.34 -9.81
C LYS A 42 11.42 -3.29 -8.87
N ALA A 43 12.75 -3.35 -8.94
CA ALA A 43 13.55 -4.18 -8.04
C ALA A 43 13.45 -3.73 -6.58
N ALA A 44 13.63 -2.44 -6.29
CA ALA A 44 13.50 -1.89 -4.94
C ALA A 44 12.06 -2.01 -4.41
N ILE A 45 11.07 -1.87 -5.30
CA ILE A 45 9.66 -2.07 -4.96
C ILE A 45 9.37 -3.53 -4.60
N ALA A 46 9.94 -4.49 -5.34
CA ALA A 46 9.80 -5.90 -5.04
C ALA A 46 10.39 -6.26 -3.66
N GLU A 47 11.61 -5.78 -3.37
CA GLU A 47 12.24 -5.98 -2.06
C GLU A 47 11.38 -5.41 -0.93
N PHE A 48 10.81 -4.22 -1.13
CA PHE A 48 9.90 -3.60 -0.17
C PHE A 48 8.66 -4.47 0.09
N TYR A 49 7.96 -4.94 -0.95
CA TYR A 49 6.77 -5.77 -0.76
C TYR A 49 7.07 -7.16 -0.19
N GLN A 50 8.23 -7.74 -0.51
CA GLN A 50 8.70 -8.98 0.12
C GLN A 50 8.85 -8.81 1.63
N MET A 51 9.37 -7.67 2.10
CA MET A 51 9.47 -7.37 3.53
C MET A 51 8.10 -7.08 4.14
N ALA A 52 7.28 -6.26 3.48
CA ALA A 52 5.96 -5.88 3.97
C ALA A 52 5.05 -7.09 4.17
N ILE A 53 4.99 -8.02 3.21
CA ILE A 53 4.17 -9.23 3.30
C ILE A 53 4.64 -10.17 4.43
N LYS A 54 5.95 -10.26 4.69
CA LYS A 54 6.50 -11.11 5.77
C LYS A 54 6.04 -10.68 7.16
N THR A 55 5.58 -9.44 7.33
CA THR A 55 4.98 -8.97 8.59
C THR A 55 3.65 -9.66 8.91
N GLY A 56 3.02 -10.33 7.93
CA GLY A 56 1.70 -10.91 8.09
C GLY A 56 0.57 -9.88 8.16
N ALA A 57 0.85 -8.63 7.77
CA ALA A 57 -0.15 -7.57 7.74
C ALA A 57 -1.34 -7.91 6.83
N LYS A 58 -2.50 -7.35 7.15
CA LYS A 58 -3.71 -7.43 6.32
C LYS A 58 -4.25 -6.04 6.03
N LEU A 59 -4.72 -5.85 4.81
CA LEU A 59 -5.28 -4.60 4.32
C LEU A 59 -6.79 -4.68 4.24
N SER A 60 -7.49 -3.63 4.69
CA SER A 60 -8.94 -3.54 4.55
C SER A 60 -9.35 -2.13 4.14
N LEU A 61 -10.10 -2.00 3.04
CA LEU A 61 -10.62 -0.70 2.61
C LEU A 61 -11.51 -0.09 3.68
N ALA A 62 -11.22 1.16 4.07
CA ALA A 62 -12.02 1.96 5.00
C ALA A 62 -13.13 2.73 4.25
N ALA A 63 -12.98 2.92 2.95
CA ALA A 63 -13.96 3.54 2.07
C ALA A 63 -13.81 3.01 0.63
N PRO A 64 -14.84 3.12 -0.24
CA PRO A 64 -14.68 2.69 -1.62
C PRO A 64 -13.60 3.52 -2.35
N ILE A 65 -12.98 2.98 -3.38
CA ILE A 65 -11.85 3.62 -4.08
C ILE A 65 -12.30 4.84 -4.90
N ARG A 66 -11.51 5.92 -4.90
CA ARG A 66 -11.77 7.18 -5.63
C ARG A 66 -10.82 7.27 -6.81
N GLY A 67 -11.35 7.57 -7.99
CA GLY A 67 -10.54 7.89 -9.17
C GLY A 67 -10.61 9.39 -9.41
N SER A 68 -9.56 9.97 -9.99
CA SER A 68 -9.56 11.36 -10.43
C SER A 68 -10.10 11.49 -11.87
N HIS A 69 -10.24 12.73 -12.34
CA HIS A 69 -10.49 13.06 -13.75
C HIS A 69 -9.22 12.97 -14.63
N GLY A 70 -8.09 12.52 -14.07
CA GLY A 70 -6.81 12.35 -14.75
C GLY A 70 -6.24 10.96 -14.50
N ASN A 71 -4.91 10.87 -14.37
CA ASN A 71 -4.17 9.62 -14.21
C ASN A 71 -3.90 9.28 -12.73
N SER A 72 -4.84 9.52 -11.81
CA SER A 72 -4.60 9.24 -10.39
C SER A 72 -5.81 8.62 -9.70
N ALA A 73 -5.55 7.85 -8.64
CA ALA A 73 -6.57 7.31 -7.75
C ALA A 73 -6.10 7.36 -6.30
N ALA A 74 -7.05 7.36 -5.38
CA ALA A 74 -6.81 7.35 -3.95
C ALA A 74 -7.69 6.32 -3.24
N MET A 75 -7.14 5.72 -2.19
CA MET A 75 -7.88 4.80 -1.32
C MET A 75 -7.51 5.02 0.14
N ALA A 76 -8.51 4.97 1.02
CA ALA A 76 -8.32 4.91 2.46
C ALA A 76 -8.50 3.46 2.91
N PHE A 77 -7.55 2.94 3.70
CA PHE A 77 -7.56 1.57 4.19
C PHE A 77 -6.81 1.46 5.51
N ASP A 78 -7.12 0.39 6.24
CA ASP A 78 -6.45 0.02 7.47
C ASP A 78 -5.41 -1.06 7.19
N VAL A 79 -4.20 -0.86 7.71
CA VAL A 79 -3.14 -1.88 7.78
C VAL A 79 -3.19 -2.50 9.16
N GLN A 80 -3.71 -3.71 9.26
CA GLN A 80 -3.70 -4.47 10.50
C GLN A 80 -2.37 -5.21 10.64
N LEU A 81 -1.62 -4.87 11.69
CA LEU A 81 -0.36 -5.48 12.06
C LEU A 81 -0.56 -6.47 13.21
N ASN A 82 0.00 -7.67 13.07
CA ASN A 82 0.07 -8.67 14.14
C ASN A 82 1.51 -8.76 14.60
N MET A 83 1.80 -8.27 15.81
CA MET A 83 3.12 -8.30 16.43
C MET A 83 3.12 -9.29 17.60
N PRO A 84 4.27 -9.86 17.99
CA PRO A 84 4.36 -10.76 19.13
C PRO A 84 3.78 -10.16 20.43
N GLU A 85 3.97 -8.87 20.64
CA GLU A 85 3.53 -8.10 21.81
C GLU A 85 2.10 -7.56 21.73
N GLY A 86 1.40 -7.71 20.59
CA GLY A 86 0.04 -7.22 20.41
C GLY A 86 -0.32 -6.90 18.96
N SER A 87 -1.52 -6.36 18.74
CA SER A 87 -1.97 -5.91 17.43
C SER A 87 -1.92 -4.40 17.31
N ALA A 88 -1.67 -3.90 16.10
CA ALA A 88 -1.78 -2.47 15.79
C ALA A 88 -2.56 -2.27 14.50
N VAL A 89 -3.12 -1.08 14.34
CA VAL A 89 -3.73 -0.63 13.07
C VAL A 89 -3.10 0.69 12.66
N ILE A 90 -2.71 0.79 11.39
CA ILE A 90 -2.30 2.05 10.77
C ILE A 90 -3.40 2.46 9.80
N ARG A 91 -3.91 3.69 9.93
CA ARG A 91 -4.88 4.27 9.00
C ARG A 91 -4.12 4.96 7.88
N VAL A 92 -4.24 4.45 6.66
CA VAL A 92 -3.45 4.89 5.51
C VAL A 92 -4.35 5.47 4.43
N ILE A 93 -3.90 6.55 3.80
CA ILE A 93 -4.40 6.99 2.49
C ILE A 93 -3.29 6.81 1.48
N ASP A 94 -3.48 5.91 0.51
CA ASP A 94 -2.56 5.84 -0.62
C ASP A 94 -3.09 6.68 -1.78
N VAL A 95 -2.17 7.36 -2.46
CA VAL A 95 -2.39 8.03 -3.74
C VAL A 95 -1.47 7.43 -4.78
N MET A 96 -2.05 6.87 -5.84
CA MET A 96 -1.31 6.30 -6.97
C MET A 96 -1.49 7.18 -8.20
N THR A 97 -0.40 7.41 -8.92
CA THR A 97 -0.44 7.90 -10.31
C THR A 97 -0.25 6.75 -11.29
N PHE A 98 -0.80 6.88 -12.48
CA PHE A 98 -0.79 5.86 -13.53
C PHE A 98 -0.07 6.37 -14.77
N ASN A 99 0.70 5.50 -15.42
CA ASN A 99 1.20 5.77 -16.77
C ASN A 99 0.15 5.39 -17.84
N GLU A 100 0.47 5.65 -19.12
CA GLU A 100 -0.41 5.37 -20.26
C GLU A 100 -0.75 3.89 -20.43
N ALA A 101 0.12 2.99 -19.95
CA ALA A 101 -0.12 1.54 -19.93
C ALA A 101 -1.02 1.08 -18.77
N GLY A 102 -1.51 2.01 -17.94
CA GLY A 102 -2.35 1.71 -16.78
C GLY A 102 -1.60 1.08 -15.60
N LYS A 103 -0.26 1.16 -15.58
CA LYS A 103 0.59 0.74 -14.45
C LYS A 103 0.78 1.89 -13.47
N PHE A 104 1.00 1.58 -12.20
CA PHE A 104 1.37 2.57 -11.20
C PHE A 104 2.75 3.18 -11.57
N SER A 105 2.78 4.49 -11.85
CA SER A 105 4.02 5.25 -12.04
C SER A 105 4.55 5.79 -10.71
N SER A 106 3.67 6.07 -9.75
CA SER A 106 4.07 6.32 -8.37
C SER A 106 2.98 5.88 -7.40
N MET A 107 3.40 5.55 -6.18
CA MET A 107 2.56 5.34 -5.01
C MET A 107 3.11 6.17 -3.86
N ARG A 108 2.21 6.85 -3.15
CA ARG A 108 2.52 7.67 -1.97
C ARG A 108 1.58 7.29 -0.85
N ALA A 109 2.12 6.77 0.25
CA ALA A 109 1.36 6.36 1.42
C ALA A 109 1.36 7.47 2.48
N TYR A 110 0.19 8.06 2.70
CA TYR A 110 -0.01 9.09 3.70
C TYR A 110 -0.45 8.44 5.01
N TRP A 111 0.46 8.46 5.98
CA TRP A 111 0.22 8.11 7.38
C TRP A 111 1.39 8.66 8.22
N GLY A 112 1.14 8.89 9.51
CA GLY A 112 2.15 9.27 10.50
C GLY A 112 1.90 8.61 11.85
N GLN A 113 2.65 9.04 12.87
CA GLN A 113 2.54 8.46 14.22
C GLN A 113 1.13 8.54 14.80
N GLY A 114 0.39 9.62 14.51
CA GLY A 114 -0.99 9.82 14.98
C GLY A 114 -2.03 8.92 14.30
N ASP A 115 -1.67 8.28 13.20
CA ASP A 115 -2.55 7.36 12.45
C ASP A 115 -2.34 5.90 12.88
N MET A 116 -1.36 5.64 13.74
CA MET A 116 -1.06 4.32 14.29
C MET A 116 -1.69 4.17 15.67
N GLU A 117 -2.48 3.10 15.84
CA GLU A 117 -3.16 2.76 17.08
C GLU A 117 -2.74 1.36 17.54
N LEU A 118 -2.23 1.26 18.76
CA LEU A 118 -2.00 -0.04 19.41
C LEU A 118 -3.34 -0.56 19.93
N LEU A 119 -3.78 -1.69 19.40
CA LEU A 119 -4.94 -2.40 19.89
C LEU A 119 -4.49 -3.26 21.08
N GLY A 120 -4.72 -2.76 22.30
CA GLY A 120 -4.37 -3.50 23.52
C GLY A 120 -4.98 -4.90 23.54
N THR A 121 -4.27 -5.86 24.12
CA THR A 121 -4.86 -7.16 24.47
C THR A 121 -6.12 -6.90 25.28
N LYS A 122 -7.29 -7.24 24.74
CA LYS A 122 -8.50 -7.37 25.55
C LYS A 122 -8.13 -8.27 26.73
N LYS A 123 -8.11 -7.70 27.92
CA LYS A 123 -8.03 -8.46 29.18
C LYS A 123 -9.19 -9.45 29.25
#